data_AF-A0A964VHB7-F1
#
_entry.id   AF-A0A964VHB7-F1
#
_cell.length_a   1.000
_cell.length_b   1.000
_cell.length_c   1.000
_cell.angle_alpha   90.00
_cell.angle_beta   90.00
_cell.angle_gamma   90.00
#
_symmetry.space_group_name_H-M   'P 1'
#
loop_
_entity.id
_entity.type
_entity.pdbx_description
1 polymer ?
#
loop_
_entity_poly.entity_id
_entity_poly.type
_entity_poly.pdbx_seq_one_letter_code
_entity_poly.pdbx_strand_id
1 'polypeptide(L)' 'MAQRILEMDPAVGRILFTGWELDAEDPRRQAFDFVLTKPLRGLHTLKDLITQAIALRDQRVAVPSDR' A
#
# COMPACT_ATOMS: atom_id res chain seq x y z
N MET A 1 13.61 -2.01 2.61
CA MET A 1 12.71 -3.16 2.85
C MET A 1 11.54 -3.17 1.85
N ALA A 2 10.69 -2.14 1.82
CA ALA A 2 9.51 -2.11 0.93
C ALA A 2 9.82 -2.28 -0.57
N GLN A 3 10.92 -1.70 -1.05
CA GLN A 3 11.35 -1.90 -2.45
C GLN A 3 11.73 -3.36 -2.76
N ARG A 4 12.38 -4.07 -1.84
CA ARG A 4 12.70 -5.49 -2.01
C ARG A 4 11.46 -6.36 -2.09
N ILE A 5 10.42 -6.01 -1.32
CA ILE A 5 9.13 -6.71 -1.37
C ILE A 5 8.47 -6.52 -2.74
N LEU A 6 8.53 -5.30 -3.31
CA LEU A 6 8.03 -5.02 -4.66
C LEU A 6 8.77 -5.82 -5.75
N GLU A 7 10.08 -5.95 -5.62
CA GLU A 7 10.91 -6.75 -6.54
C GLU A 7 10.53 -8.25 -6.50
N MET A 8 10.10 -8.76 -5.33
CA MET A 8 9.74 -10.17 -5.14
C MET A 8 8.31 -10.49 -5.60
N ASP A 9 7.36 -9.62 -5.27
CA ASP A 9 5.97 -9.74 -5.66
C ASP A 9 5.40 -8.35 -5.92
N PRO A 10 5.28 -7.92 -7.19
CA PRO A 10 4.72 -6.61 -7.53
C PRO A 10 3.21 -6.53 -7.26
N ALA A 11 2.51 -7.65 -7.11
CA ALA A 11 1.09 -7.67 -6.82
C ALA A 11 0.76 -7.37 -5.34
N VAL A 12 1.72 -7.55 -4.43
CA VAL A 12 1.48 -7.36 -3.00
C VAL A 12 1.10 -5.91 -2.66
N GLY A 13 -0.04 -5.74 -2.00
CA GLY A 13 -0.47 -4.45 -1.48
C GLY A 13 0.42 -4.00 -0.32
N ARG A 14 0.95 -2.78 -0.39
CA ARG A 14 1.89 -2.25 0.61
C ARG A 14 1.32 -1.01 1.27
N ILE A 15 1.22 -1.02 2.60
CA ILE A 15 0.68 0.07 3.41
C ILE A 15 1.81 0.61 4.29
N LEU A 16 2.07 1.91 4.22
CA LEU A 16 2.93 2.60 5.16
C LEU A 16 2.12 3.08 6.36
N PHE A 17 2.40 2.54 7.54
CA PHE A 17 1.81 3.00 8.78
C PHE A 17 2.82 3.81 9.60
N THR A 18 2.62 5.12 9.72
CA THR A 18 3.62 6.07 10.24
C THR A 18 3.05 7.00 11.30
N GLY A 19 3.88 7.54 12.18
CA GLY A 19 3.50 8.60 13.14
C GLY A 19 3.79 10.02 12.65
N TRP A 20 4.32 10.16 11.44
CA TRP A 20 4.68 11.44 10.85
C TRP A 20 3.84 11.71 9.61
N GLU A 21 3.45 12.96 9.43
CA GLU A 21 2.91 13.40 8.15
C GLU A 21 4.04 13.42 7.11
N LEU A 22 3.74 12.86 5.95
CA LEU A 22 4.64 12.83 4.80
C LEU A 22 3.97 13.60 3.68
N ASP A 23 4.71 14.52 3.07
CA ASP A 23 4.25 15.26 1.90
C ASP A 23 3.84 14.31 0.76
N ALA A 24 2.98 14.79 -0.14
CA ALA A 24 2.52 14.04 -1.31
C ALA A 24 3.70 13.46 -2.12
N GLU A 25 4.73 14.27 -2.28
CA GLU A 25 5.91 13.97 -3.11
C GLU A 25 7.06 13.32 -2.31
N ASP A 26 6.85 12.96 -1.04
CA ASP A 26 7.92 12.37 -0.23
C ASP A 26 8.37 11.04 -0.84
N PRO A 27 9.67 10.88 -1.17
CA PRO A 27 10.18 9.68 -1.85
C PRO A 27 9.97 8.40 -1.04
N ARG A 28 9.82 8.50 0.28
CA ARG A 28 9.53 7.35 1.15
C ARG A 28 8.15 6.75 0.88
N ARG A 29 7.23 7.49 0.26
CA ARG A 29 5.90 7.01 -0.11
C ARG A 29 5.88 6.15 -1.37
N GLN A 30 6.85 6.34 -2.26
CA GLN A 30 6.86 5.71 -3.59
C GLN A 30 6.82 4.18 -3.56
N ALA A 31 7.32 3.57 -2.48
CA ALA A 31 7.32 2.11 -2.32
C ALA A 31 6.02 1.54 -1.74
N PHE A 32 5.01 2.37 -1.48
CA PHE A 32 3.76 2.00 -0.84
C PHE A 32 2.56 2.47 -1.66
N ASP A 33 1.49 1.67 -1.61
CA ASP A 33 0.25 1.95 -2.32
C ASP A 33 -0.66 2.86 -1.48
N PHE A 34 -0.54 2.76 -0.16
CA PHE A 34 -1.34 3.52 0.79
C PHE A 34 -0.47 4.03 1.95
N VAL A 35 -0.89 5.15 2.54
CA VAL A 35 -0.28 5.71 3.75
C VAL A 35 -1.37 5.89 4.80
N LEU A 36 -1.08 5.46 6.03
CA LEU A 36 -1.93 5.60 7.18
C LEU A 36 -1.14 6.25 8.31
N THR A 37 -1.64 7.35 8.85
CA THR A 37 -0.97 8.10 9.91
C THR A 37 -1.56 7.76 11.27
N LYS A 38 -0.71 7.57 12.27
CA LYS A 38 -1.09 7.42 13.68
C LYS A 38 -1.57 8.77 14.24
N PRO A 39 -2.47 8.77 15.23
CA PRO A 39 -3.14 7.59 15.80
C PRO A 39 -4.27 7.08 14.90
N LEU A 40 -4.54 5.78 14.96
CA LEU A 40 -5.72 5.20 14.31
C LEU A 40 -6.98 5.69 15.02
N ARG A 41 -7.84 6.41 14.31
CA ARG A 41 -9.14 6.89 14.84
C ARG A 41 -10.23 5.81 14.76
N GLY A 42 -9.86 4.55 14.99
CA GLY A 42 -10.74 3.38 14.94
C GLY A 42 -10.33 2.32 13.91
N LEU A 43 -10.92 1.13 14.05
CA LEU A 43 -10.60 -0.02 13.20
C LEU A 43 -11.25 0.04 11.82
N HIS A 44 -12.28 0.86 11.63
CA HIS A 44 -13.00 0.95 10.35
C HIS A 44 -12.08 1.41 9.23
N THR A 45 -11.33 2.51 9.45
CA THR A 45 -10.35 3.03 8.47
C THR A 45 -9.30 2.00 8.10
N LEU A 46 -8.81 1.21 9.07
CA LEU A 46 -7.85 0.14 8.78
C LEU A 46 -8.48 -0.98 7.94
N LYS A 47 -9.71 -1.39 8.26
CA LYS A 47 -10.44 -2.41 7.50
C LYS A 47 -10.66 -1.96 6.05
N ASP A 48 -11.11 -0.73 5.85
CA ASP A 48 -11.37 -0.20 4.51
C ASP A 48 -10.09 -0.13 3.68
N LEU A 49 -8.97 0.23 4.31
CA LEU A 49 -7.66 0.27 3.66
C LEU A 49 -7.17 -1.14 3.27
N ILE A 50 -7.40 -2.13 4.13
CA ILE A 50 -7.09 -3.54 3.83
C ILE A 50 -7.96 -4.03 2.66
N THR A 51 -9.25 -3.73 2.66
CA THR A 51 -10.16 -4.08 1.55
C THR A 51 -9.69 -3.46 0.23
N GLN A 52 -9.27 -2.19 0.24
CA GLN A 52 -8.70 -1.52 -0.93
C GLN A 52 -7.40 -2.18 -1.39
N ALA A 53 -6.51 -2.57 -0.47
CA ALA A 53 -5.26 -3.24 -0.80
C ALA A 53 -5.47 -4.63 -1.41
N ILE A 54 -6.48 -5.38 -0.94
CA ILE A 54 -6.88 -6.66 -1.54
C ILE A 54 -7.40 -6.45 -2.96
N ALA A 55 -8.34 -5.50 -3.15
CA ALA A 55 -8.88 -5.20 -4.48
C ALA A 55 -7.78 -4.75 -5.46
N LEU A 56 -6.81 -3.96 -5.00
CA LEU A 56 -5.66 -3.54 -5.79
C LEU A 56 -4.78 -4.72 -6.20
N ARG A 57 -4.52 -5.66 -5.28
CA ARG A 57 -3.80 -6.90 -5.60
C ARG A 57 -4.55 -7.70 -6.65
N ASP A 58 -5.85 -7.88 -6.48
CA ASP A 58 -6.67 -8.65 -7.41
C ASP A 58 -6.66 -8.03 -8.81
N GLN A 59 -6.68 -6.69 -8.91
CA GLN A 59 -6.48 -5.99 -10.18
C GLN A 59 -5.11 -6.30 -10.81
N ARG A 60 -4.03 -6.26 -10.02
CA ARG A 60 -2.67 -6.55 -10.51
C ARG A 60 -2.49 -7.99 -11.00
N VAL A 61 -3.17 -8.94 -10.35
CA VAL A 61 -3.14 -10.36 -10.74
C VAL A 61 -4.08 -10.67 -11.91
N ALA A 62 -5.22 -9.98 -12.00
CA ALA A 62 -6.21 -10.18 -13.05
C ALA A 62 -5.85 -9.53 -14.39
N VAL A 63 -4.97 -8.52 -14.39
CA VAL A 63 -4.36 -8.04 -15.64
C VAL A 63 -3.46 -9.15 -16.18
N PRO A 64 -3.77 -9.77 -17.34
CA PRO A 64 -2.87 -10.74 -17.93
C PRO A 64 -1.54 -10.06 -18.18
N SER A 65 -0.47 -10.63 -17.64
CA SER A 65 0.89 -10.25 -17.99
C SER A 65 1.12 -10.65 -19.45
N ASP A 66 0.60 -9.85 -20.38
CA ASP A 66 0.92 -9.94 -21.80
C ASP A 66 2.27 -9.24 -21.99
N ARG A 67 3.34 -10.03 -21.81
CA ARG A 67 4.69 -9.84 -22.33
C ARG A 67 5.57 -11.05 -22.06
#